data_AF-A0A812JTZ9-F1
#
_entry.id   AF-A0A812JTZ9-F1
#
_cell.length_a   1.000
_cell.length_b   1.000
_cell.length_c   1.000
_cell.angle_alpha   90.00
_cell.angle_beta   90.00
_cell.angle_gamma   90.00
#
_symmetry.space_group_name_H-M   'P 1'
#
loop_
_entity.id
_entity.type
_entity.pdbx_description
1 polymer ?
#
loop_
_entity_poly.entity_id
_entity_poly.type
_entity_poly.pdbx_seq_one_letter_code
_entity_poly.pdbx_strand_id
1 'polypeptide(L)'
;MHPTTKPEAVVQKERALAKVTTDYQEDFEKGTKTEQPLARYVCDFLRATIYASDPFALAIAFHTLQEKFKIVRVKNKFADAKLKDEERTNILVNLWVEGGDMKQIGEVQFLLQEYLTAKSLQHLYYDVARAKAASELFDKPIFH
;
A
#
# COMPACT_ATOMS: atom_id res chain seq x y z
N MET A 1 11.31 -0.52 -34.11
CA MET A 1 10.53 -0.61 -32.85
C MET A 1 11.32 0.12 -31.78
N HIS A 2 10.90 1.33 -31.41
CA HIS A 2 11.53 2.03 -30.29
C HIS A 2 11.01 1.42 -28.97
N PRO A 3 11.89 1.02 -28.04
CA PRO A 3 11.47 0.66 -26.71
C PRO A 3 11.10 1.96 -25.98
N THR A 4 9.80 2.21 -25.84
CA THR A 4 9.30 3.22 -24.90
C THR A 4 9.44 2.65 -23.51
N THR A 5 10.57 2.93 -22.86
CA THR A 5 10.70 2.73 -21.41
C THR A 5 9.61 3.56 -20.75
N LYS A 6 8.68 2.89 -20.06
CA LYS A 6 7.73 3.55 -19.15
C LYS A 6 8.55 4.48 -18.24
N PRO A 7 8.14 5.74 -18.03
CA PRO A 7 8.65 6.47 -16.89
C PRO A 7 8.28 5.63 -15.66
N GLU A 8 9.30 5.09 -14.99
CA GLU A 8 9.13 4.46 -13.70
C GLU A 8 8.34 5.44 -12.83
N ALA A 9 7.26 4.97 -12.21
CA ALA A 9 6.48 5.79 -11.31
C ALA A 9 7.42 6.21 -10.16
N VAL A 10 7.97 7.42 -10.26
CA VAL A 10 8.71 8.07 -9.19
C VAL A 10 7.73 8.17 -8.05
N VAL A 11 7.79 7.24 -7.10
CA VAL A 11 7.12 7.42 -5.81
C VAL A 11 7.88 8.55 -5.15
N GLN A 12 7.39 9.76 -5.40
CA GLN A 12 8.00 11.04 -5.10
C GLN A 12 8.52 11.04 -3.66
N LYS A 13 9.83 11.20 -3.50
CA LYS A 13 10.58 11.34 -2.23
C LYS A 13 9.82 12.20 -1.21
N GLU A 14 9.13 13.23 -1.70
CA GLU A 14 8.26 14.14 -0.96
C GLU A 14 7.12 13.44 -0.20
N ARG A 15 6.50 12.40 -0.78
CA ARG A 15 5.40 11.67 -0.13
C ARG A 15 5.89 10.76 0.99
N ALA A 16 7.06 10.13 0.80
CA ALA A 16 7.71 9.37 1.85
C ALA A 16 8.15 10.28 2.99
N LEU A 17 8.73 11.45 2.66
CA LEU A 17 9.11 12.47 3.63
C LEU A 17 7.89 12.99 4.40
N ALA A 18 6.79 13.30 3.70
CA ALA A 18 5.55 13.77 4.31
C ALA A 18 5.04 12.80 5.37
N LYS A 19 4.90 11.50 5.05
CA LYS A 19 4.48 10.47 6.03
C LYS A 19 5.37 10.43 7.28
N VAL A 20 6.68 10.63 7.09
CA VAL A 20 7.64 10.63 8.19
C VAL A 20 7.49 11.89 9.06
N THR A 21 7.34 13.05 8.43
CA THR A 21 7.26 14.35 9.12
C THR A 21 5.90 14.66 9.73
N THR A 22 4.82 14.04 9.24
CA THR A 22 3.46 14.22 9.77
C THR A 22 3.06 13.02 10.61
N ASP A 23 2.66 11.93 9.96
CA ASP A 23 1.92 10.84 10.58
C ASP A 23 2.76 10.14 11.66
N TYR A 24 4.02 9.83 11.33
CA TYR A 24 4.91 9.15 12.28
C TYR A 24 5.52 10.07 13.33
N GLN A 25 5.61 11.37 13.05
CA GLN A 25 6.03 12.35 14.05
C GLN A 25 4.95 12.50 15.13
N GLU A 26 3.68 12.64 14.73
CA GLU A 26 2.56 12.66 15.67
C GLU A 26 2.45 11.36 16.47
N ASP A 27 2.61 10.20 15.82
CA ASP A 27 2.58 8.91 16.50
C ASP A 27 3.72 8.74 17.51
N PHE A 28 4.88 9.33 17.23
CA PHE A 28 6.04 9.36 18.13
C PHE A 28 5.78 10.26 19.33
N GLU A 29 5.23 11.45 19.11
CA GLU A 29 4.84 12.39 20.18
C GLU A 29 3.74 11.80 21.08
N LYS A 30 2.81 11.02 20.51
CA LYS A 30 1.78 10.26 21.25
C LYS A 30 2.32 9.00 21.95
N GLY A 31 3.61 8.67 21.78
CA GLY A 31 4.26 7.51 22.40
C GLY A 31 3.88 6.15 21.79
N THR A 32 3.12 6.13 20.68
CA THR A 32 2.74 4.89 19.99
C THR A 32 3.87 4.32 19.11
N LYS A 33 4.88 5.15 18.82
CA LYS A 33 6.13 4.80 18.15
C LYS A 33 7.29 5.33 18.99
N THR A 34 8.26 4.48 19.34
CA THR A 34 9.32 4.84 20.29
C THR A 34 10.69 4.95 19.66
N GLU A 35 10.91 4.27 18.53
CA GLU A 35 12.24 4.19 17.91
C GLU A 35 12.42 5.18 16.77
N GLN A 36 13.63 5.72 16.67
CA GLN A 36 14.12 6.49 15.51
C GLN A 36 15.08 5.65 14.65
N PRO A 37 15.30 6.01 13.37
CA PRO A 37 14.62 7.08 12.63
C PRO A 37 13.18 6.69 12.28
N LEU A 38 12.27 7.66 12.29
CA LEU A 38 10.83 7.44 12.01
C LEU A 38 10.56 6.85 10.62
N ALA A 39 11.47 7.09 9.67
CA ALA A 39 11.44 6.46 8.35
C ALA A 39 11.36 4.93 8.39
N ARG A 40 11.82 4.29 9.48
CA ARG A 40 11.72 2.84 9.68
C ARG A 40 10.29 2.30 9.67
N TYR A 41 9.30 3.15 9.94
CA TYR A 41 7.88 2.75 9.96
C TYR A 41 7.22 2.84 8.59
N VAL A 42 7.91 3.37 7.58
CA VAL A 42 7.44 3.32 6.19
C VAL A 42 7.67 1.89 5.66
N CYS A 43 6.67 1.02 5.84
CA CYS A 43 6.75 -0.38 5.43
C CYS A 43 6.27 -0.65 4.00
N ASP A 44 5.83 0.39 3.27
CA ASP A 44 5.21 0.25 1.95
C ASP A 44 6.06 0.77 0.79
N PHE A 45 7.38 0.90 0.98
CA PHE A 45 8.32 1.21 -0.11
C PHE A 45 8.30 0.15 -1.20
N LEU A 46 8.31 -1.12 -0.80
CA LEU A 46 8.05 -2.26 -1.68
C LEU A 46 6.63 -2.76 -1.38
N ARG A 47 5.71 -2.60 -2.34
CA ARG A 47 4.33 -3.05 -2.20
C ARG A 47 3.89 -3.88 -3.40
N ALA A 48 3.20 -4.98 -3.12
CA ALA A 48 2.45 -5.75 -4.11
C ALA A 48 0.98 -5.88 -3.70
N THR A 49 0.12 -6.16 -4.68
CA THR A 49 -1.30 -6.44 -4.47
C THR A 49 -1.63 -7.78 -5.10
N ILE A 50 -2.24 -8.68 -4.33
CA ILE A 50 -2.84 -9.93 -4.80
C ILE A 50 -4.35 -9.76 -4.71
N TYR A 51 -5.04 -10.01 -5.80
CA TYR A 51 -6.50 -9.94 -5.84
C TYR A 51 -7.08 -11.15 -6.57
N ALA A 52 -8.27 -11.55 -6.13
CA ALA A 52 -9.04 -12.63 -6.73
C ALA A 52 -10.53 -12.40 -6.43
N SER A 53 -11.42 -12.90 -7.27
CA SER A 53 -12.87 -12.87 -6.99
C SER A 53 -13.24 -13.89 -5.90
N ASP A 54 -12.47 -14.98 -5.77
CA ASP A 54 -12.69 -16.04 -4.78
C ASP A 54 -11.78 -15.85 -3.54
N PRO A 55 -12.34 -15.72 -2.32
CA PRO A 55 -11.56 -15.66 -1.09
C PRO A 55 -10.67 -16.90 -0.86
N PHE A 56 -11.05 -18.07 -1.38
CA PHE A 56 -10.22 -19.28 -1.25
C PHE A 56 -8.89 -19.15 -2.01
N ALA A 57 -8.90 -18.53 -3.19
CA ALA A 57 -7.67 -18.25 -3.95
C ALA A 57 -6.72 -17.31 -3.19
N LEU A 58 -7.27 -16.30 -2.49
CA LEU A 58 -6.49 -15.43 -1.61
C LEU A 58 -5.87 -16.19 -0.44
N ALA A 59 -6.60 -17.13 0.15
CA ALA A 59 -6.09 -17.97 1.23
C ALA A 59 -4.93 -18.86 0.77
N ILE A 60 -5.02 -19.47 -0.42
CA ILE A 60 -3.91 -20.23 -1.02
C ILE A 60 -2.69 -19.34 -1.25
N ALA A 61 -2.88 -18.14 -1.82
CA ALA A 61 -1.79 -17.21 -2.07
C ALA A 61 -1.11 -16.77 -0.77
N PHE A 62 -1.89 -16.51 0.28
CA PHE A 62 -1.38 -16.17 1.61
C PHE A 62 -0.56 -17.33 2.20
N HIS A 63 -1.09 -18.55 2.14
CA HIS A 63 -0.38 -19.74 2.62
C HIS A 63 0.94 -19.97 1.85
N THR A 64 0.92 -19.83 0.53
CA THR A 64 2.12 -19.94 -0.31
C THR A 64 3.18 -18.90 0.07
N LEU A 65 2.75 -17.67 0.43
CA LEU A 65 3.67 -16.63 0.90
C LEU A 65 4.22 -16.93 2.30
N GLN A 66 3.43 -17.53 3.19
CA GLN A 66 3.91 -17.98 4.51
C GLN A 66 5.03 -19.01 4.41
N GLU A 67 4.97 -19.91 3.42
CA GLU A 67 6.02 -20.92 3.23
C GLU A 67 7.32 -20.32 2.68
N LYS A 68 7.25 -19.23 1.92
CA LYS A 68 8.40 -18.64 1.22
C LYS A 68 9.03 -17.45 1.94
N PHE A 69 8.25 -16.73 2.75
CA PHE A 69 8.68 -15.49 3.38
C PHE A 69 8.38 -15.51 4.87
N LYS A 70 9.25 -14.90 5.65
CA LYS A 70 8.95 -14.60 7.05
C LYS A 70 7.89 -13.49 7.12
N ILE A 71 6.70 -13.85 7.59
CA ILE A 71 5.67 -12.86 7.89
C ILE A 71 6.04 -12.11 9.18
N VAL A 72 6.08 -10.79 9.08
CA VAL A 72 6.37 -9.88 10.19
C VAL A 72 5.08 -9.38 10.84
N ARG A 73 4.05 -9.12 10.03
CA ARG A 73 2.76 -8.61 10.51
C ARG A 73 1.63 -9.00 9.59
N VAL A 74 0.47 -9.31 10.16
CA VAL A 74 -0.81 -9.41 9.44
C VAL A 74 -1.80 -8.44 10.07
N LYS A 75 -2.44 -7.61 9.25
CA LYS A 75 -3.57 -6.77 9.64
C LYS A 75 -4.75 -7.12 8.74
N ASN A 76 -5.64 -7.95 9.27
CA ASN A 76 -6.88 -8.33 8.60
C ASN A 76 -7.96 -7.27 8.87
N LYS A 77 -8.23 -6.40 7.89
CA LYS A 77 -9.27 -5.38 8.06
C LYS A 77 -10.68 -5.94 7.93
N PHE A 78 -10.87 -7.06 7.23
CA PHE A 78 -12.20 -7.69 7.13
C PHE A 78 -12.74 -8.09 8.51
N ALA A 79 -11.86 -8.51 9.41
CA ALA A 79 -12.21 -8.92 10.77
C ALA A 79 -12.09 -7.79 11.81
N ASP A 80 -11.72 -6.57 11.40
CA ASP A 80 -11.51 -5.47 12.34
C ASP A 80 -12.82 -4.72 12.61
N ALA A 81 -13.50 -5.14 13.69
CA ALA A 81 -14.78 -4.56 14.11
C ALA A 81 -14.70 -3.06 14.46
N LYS A 82 -13.50 -2.50 14.67
CA LYS A 82 -13.32 -1.07 14.96
C LYS A 82 -13.41 -0.20 13.71
N LEU A 83 -13.22 -0.80 12.54
CA LEU A 83 -13.33 -0.11 11.26
C LEU A 83 -14.79 -0.02 10.81
N LYS A 84 -15.13 1.02 10.06
CA LYS A 84 -16.41 1.09 9.34
C LYS A 84 -16.46 0.03 8.25
N ASP A 85 -17.64 -0.42 7.88
CA ASP A 85 -17.80 -1.48 6.88
C ASP A 85 -17.14 -1.14 5.53
N GLU A 86 -17.21 0.13 5.11
CA GLU A 86 -16.53 0.67 3.92
C GLU A 86 -14.99 0.62 3.97
N GLU A 87 -14.39 0.49 5.16
CA GLU A 87 -12.94 0.41 5.36
C GLU A 87 -12.42 -1.02 5.48
N ARG A 88 -13.33 -2.00 5.66
CA ARG A 88 -13.05 -3.43 5.82
C ARG A 88 -12.85 -4.12 4.47
N THR A 89 -11.84 -3.68 3.72
CA THR A 89 -11.70 -4.03 2.30
C THR A 89 -10.47 -4.88 1.95
N ASN A 90 -9.54 -5.07 2.88
CA ASN A 90 -8.29 -5.77 2.59
C ASN A 90 -7.61 -6.45 3.79
N ILE A 91 -6.65 -7.32 3.49
CA ILE A 91 -5.66 -7.82 4.46
C ILE A 91 -4.31 -7.23 4.07
N LEU A 92 -3.63 -6.59 5.01
CA LEU A 92 -2.27 -6.08 4.83
C LEU A 92 -1.29 -7.03 5.49
N VAL A 93 -0.31 -7.51 4.74
CA VAL A 93 0.70 -8.46 5.21
C VAL A 93 2.08 -7.86 5.00
N ASN A 94 2.86 -7.73 6.06
CA ASN A 94 4.26 -7.31 5.96
C ASN A 94 5.14 -8.55 5.95
N LEU A 95 5.97 -8.65 4.93
CA LEU A 95 6.94 -9.72 4.71
C LEU A 95 8.35 -9.19 4.94
N TRP A 96 9.21 -10.03 5.49
CA TRP A 96 10.65 -9.79 5.49
C TRP A 96 11.21 -10.23 4.14
N VAL A 97 11.79 -9.29 3.40
CA VAL A 97 12.35 -9.52 2.06
C VAL A 97 13.86 -9.34 2.12
N GLU A 98 14.58 -10.36 1.70
CA GLU A 98 16.04 -10.36 1.56
C GLU A 98 16.41 -10.61 0.10
N GLY A 99 17.33 -9.82 -0.44
CA GLY A 99 17.84 -9.98 -1.80
C GLY A 99 19.22 -9.33 -1.94
N GLY A 100 20.25 -10.14 -2.20
CA GLY A 100 21.64 -9.68 -2.14
C GLY A 100 21.95 -9.09 -0.76
N ASP A 101 22.47 -7.87 -0.73
CA ASP A 101 22.79 -7.15 0.51
C ASP A 101 21.62 -6.33 1.09
N MET A 102 20.45 -6.35 0.44
CA MET A 102 19.29 -5.58 0.89
C MET A 102 18.34 -6.41 1.75
N LYS A 103 17.95 -5.83 2.88
CA LYS A 103 16.91 -6.34 3.77
C LYS A 103 15.88 -5.26 4.01
N GLN A 104 14.62 -5.54 3.70
CA GLN A 104 13.55 -4.57 3.88
C GLN A 104 12.21 -5.25 4.19
N ILE A 105 11.25 -4.45 4.61
CA ILE A 105 9.86 -4.87 4.70
C ILE A 105 9.19 -4.65 3.34
N GLY A 106 8.53 -5.68 2.83
CA GLY A 106 7.57 -5.56 1.75
C GLY A 106 6.14 -5.67 2.28
N GLU A 107 5.22 -4.85 1.78
CA GLU A 107 3.79 -4.97 2.07
C GLU A 107 3.06 -5.68 0.93
N VAL A 108 2.30 -6.73 1.24
CA VAL A 108 1.38 -7.39 0.32
C VAL A 108 -0.06 -7.11 0.76
N GLN A 109 -0.87 -6.57 -0.14
CA GLN A 109 -2.29 -6.36 0.10
C GLN A 109 -3.11 -7.46 -0.57
N PHE A 110 -3.99 -8.12 0.17
CA PHE A 110 -4.98 -9.07 -0.35
C PHE A 110 -6.34 -8.40 -0.42
N LEU A 111 -6.94 -8.40 -1.61
CA LEU A 111 -8.25 -7.78 -1.86
C LEU A 111 -9.13 -8.73 -2.67
N LEU A 112 -10.44 -8.69 -2.42
CA LEU A 112 -11.38 -9.21 -3.41
C LEU A 112 -11.40 -8.27 -4.63
N GLN A 113 -11.61 -8.83 -5.81
CA GLN A 113 -11.55 -8.09 -7.08
C GLN A 113 -12.52 -6.90 -7.11
N GLU A 114 -13.72 -7.07 -6.57
CA GLU A 114 -14.75 -6.03 -6.49
C GLU A 114 -14.28 -4.85 -5.63
N TYR A 115 -13.61 -5.13 -4.51
CA TYR A 115 -13.03 -4.09 -3.67
C TYR A 115 -11.84 -3.39 -4.33
N LEU A 116 -11.06 -4.08 -5.18
CA LEU A 116 -10.01 -3.44 -5.96
C LEU A 116 -10.60 -2.41 -6.92
N THR A 117 -11.65 -2.78 -7.67
CA THR A 117 -12.35 -1.85 -8.58
C THR A 117 -12.94 -0.66 -7.82
N ALA A 118 -13.65 -0.92 -6.72
CA ALA A 118 -14.22 0.14 -5.90
C ALA A 118 -13.15 1.10 -5.35
N LYS A 119 -12.01 0.56 -4.90
CA LYS A 119 -10.90 1.34 -4.38
C LYS A 119 -10.22 2.17 -5.48
N SER A 120 -10.07 1.63 -6.68
CA SER A 120 -9.54 2.38 -7.84
C SER A 120 -10.45 3.57 -8.20
N LEU A 121 -11.77 3.36 -8.21
CA LEU A 121 -12.74 4.44 -8.41
C LEU A 121 -12.66 5.48 -7.29
N GLN A 122 -12.59 5.04 -6.03
CA GLN A 122 -12.43 5.94 -4.89
C GLN A 122 -11.15 6.76 -4.98
N HIS A 123 -10.04 6.17 -5.43
CA HIS A 123 -8.78 6.88 -5.66
C HIS A 123 -8.91 7.94 -6.77
N LEU A 124 -9.62 7.64 -7.85
CA LEU A 124 -9.91 8.62 -8.90
C LEU A 124 -10.69 9.82 -8.34
N TYR A 125 -11.75 9.58 -7.56
CA TYR A 125 -12.48 10.66 -6.89
C TYR A 125 -11.61 11.47 -5.93
N TYR A 126 -10.69 10.79 -5.23
CA TYR A 126 -9.80 11.44 -4.29
C TYR A 126 -8.78 12.36 -4.96
N ASP A 127 -8.25 11.96 -6.11
CA ASP A 127 -7.38 12.78 -6.93
C ASP A 127 -8.11 14.03 -7.43
N VAL A 128 -9.39 13.90 -7.83
CA VAL A 128 -10.26 15.04 -8.17
C VAL A 128 -10.45 15.98 -6.98
N ALA A 129 -10.80 15.45 -5.81
CA ALA A 129 -11.06 16.26 -4.62
C ALA A 129 -9.81 17.01 -4.10
N ARG A 130 -8.62 16.49 -4.38
CA ARG A 130 -7.34 17.07 -3.94
C ARG A 130 -6.68 17.98 -4.95
N ALA A 131 -7.11 17.94 -6.21
CA ALA A 131 -6.54 18.78 -7.24
C ALA A 131 -6.73 20.26 -6.89
N LYS A 132 -5.62 21.00 -6.85
CA LYS A 132 -5.63 22.44 -6.57
C LYS A 132 -5.75 23.26 -7.85
N ALA A 133 -5.51 22.64 -9.00
CA ALA A 133 -5.61 23.24 -10.32
C ALA A 133 -6.12 22.22 -11.34
N ALA A 134 -6.80 22.73 -12.38
CA ALA A 134 -7.36 21.93 -13.47
C ALA A 134 -6.28 21.08 -14.21
N SER A 135 -5.08 21.62 -14.38
CA SER A 135 -3.95 20.92 -15.03
C SER A 135 -3.57 19.62 -14.33
N GLU A 136 -3.72 19.53 -13.01
CA GLU A 136 -3.40 18.31 -12.23
C GLU A 136 -4.33 17.12 -12.54
N LEU A 137 -5.48 17.40 -13.18
CA LEU A 137 -6.48 16.42 -13.61
C LEU A 137 -6.41 16.14 -15.11
N PHE A 138 -6.29 17.19 -15.93
CA PHE A 138 -6.38 17.06 -17.39
C PHE A 138 -5.07 16.61 -18.04
N ASP A 139 -3.92 16.80 -17.40
CA ASP A 139 -2.63 16.36 -17.92
C ASP A 139 -2.34 14.87 -17.63
N LYS A 140 -3.23 14.18 -16.89
CA LYS A 140 -3.14 12.74 -16.64
C LYS A 140 -4.05 11.97 -17.61
N PRO A 141 -3.58 10.93 -18.31
CA PRO A 141 -4.43 10.12 -19.17
C PRO A 141 -5.53 9.44 -18.34
N ILE A 142 -6.79 9.68 -18.72
CA ILE A 142 -8.00 9.28 -17.98
C ILE A 142 -8.27 7.77 -18.05
N PHE A 143 -7.60 7.03 -18.94
CA PHE A 143 -7.81 5.59 -19.12
C PHE A 143 -6.48 4.83 -19.30
N HIS A 144 -6.33 3.76 -18.51
CA HIS A 144 -5.37 2.68 -18.66
C HIS A 144 -6.10 1.33 -18.60
#